data_AF-A0A7L3L9B2-F1
#
_entry.id   AF-A0A7L3L9B2-F1
#
_cell.length_a   1.000
_cell.length_b   1.000
_cell.length_c   1.000
_cell.angle_alpha   90.00
_cell.angle_beta   90.00
_cell.angle_gamma   90.00
#
_symmetry.space_group_name_H-M   'P 1'
#
loop_
_entity.id
_entity.type
_entity.pdbx_description
1 polymer ?
#
loop_
_entity_poly.entity_id
_entity_poly.type
_entity_poly.pdbx_seq_one_letter_code
_entity_poly.pdbx_strand_id
1 'polypeptide(L)' 'VNVGCGRAEQRLLLTGLHSVSDIFCQGCKTTLGWKYEQAFESSQKYKEGKFIIEVSHMVKENGWD' A
#
# COMPACT_ATOMS: atom_id res chain seq x y z
N VAL A 1 -7.66 -5.89 12.56
CA VAL A 1 -7.06 -5.40 11.31
C VAL A 1 -7.53 -6.31 10.19
N ASN A 2 -8.18 -5.77 9.16
CA ASN A 2 -8.85 -6.54 8.10
C ASN A 2 -8.13 -6.42 6.73
N VAL A 3 -6.82 -6.22 6.75
CA VAL A 3 -5.99 -6.01 5.56
C VAL A 3 -5.02 -7.18 5.42
N GLY A 4 -5.05 -7.86 4.27
CA GLY A 4 -4.07 -8.86 3.87
C GLY A 4 -3.01 -8.24 2.96
N CYS A 5 -1.81 -8.80 2.99
CA CYS A 5 -0.71 -8.42 2.10
C CYS A 5 -0.39 -9.58 1.16
N GLY A 6 -0.24 -9.27 -0.12
CA GLY A 6 0.27 -10.19 -1.14
C GLY A 6 1.78 -10.37 -1.05
N ARG A 7 2.33 -11.06 -2.05
CA ARG A 7 3.78 -11.20 -2.19
C ARG A 7 4.40 -9.87 -2.60
N ALA A 8 5.60 -9.61 -2.11
CA ALA A 8 6.37 -8.45 -2.53
C ALA A 8 6.85 -8.61 -3.99
N GLU A 9 6.60 -7.59 -4.80
CA GLU A 9 6.97 -7.52 -6.20
C GLU A 9 7.74 -6.24 -6.49
N GLN A 10 8.72 -6.32 -7.38
CA GLN A 10 9.48 -5.14 -7.80
C GLN A 10 8.67 -4.34 -8.83
N ARG A 11 8.45 -3.05 -8.55
CA ARG A 11 7.76 -2.11 -9.43
C ARG A 11 8.61 -0.84 -9.61
N LEU A 12 8.73 -0.39 -10.85
CA LEU A 12 9.32 0.91 -11.17
C LEU A 12 8.26 1.99 -10.97
N LEU A 13 8.50 2.91 -10.05
CA LEU A 13 7.62 4.02 -9.73
C LEU A 13 8.30 5.35 -10.11
N LEU A 14 7.58 6.46 -9.99
CA LEU A 14 8.10 7.78 -10.30
C LEU A 14 9.41 8.12 -9.57
N THR A 15 9.58 7.61 -8.34
CA THR A 15 10.77 7.85 -7.51
C THR A 15 11.77 6.69 -7.55
N GLY A 16 11.76 5.88 -8.60
CA GLY A 16 12.69 4.77 -8.79
C GLY A 16 12.11 3.39 -8.47
N LEU A 17 12.99 2.39 -8.39
CA LEU A 17 12.64 0.99 -8.16
C LEU A 17 12.25 0.76 -6.69
N HIS A 18 11.15 0.05 -6.47
CA HIS A 18 10.65 -0.33 -5.15
C HIS A 18 10.20 -1.79 -5.15
N SER A 19 10.35 -2.46 -4.01
CA SER A 19 9.64 -3.69 -3.70
C SER A 19 8.34 -3.31 -2.98
N VAL A 20 7.19 -3.70 -3.51
CA VAL A 20 5.87 -3.38 -2.96
C VAL A 20 5.01 -4.63 -2.85
N SER A 21 4.16 -4.68 -1.83
CA SER A 21 3.17 -5.76 -1.65
C SER A 21 1.77 -5.18 -1.85
N ASP A 22 0.97 -5.79 -2.72
CA ASP A 22 -0.44 -5.41 -2.85
C ASP A 22 -1.19 -5.69 -1.55
N ILE A 23 -2.04 -4.75 -1.15
CA ILE A 23 -2.90 -4.88 0.02
C ILE A 23 -4.35 -5.06 -0.41
N PHE A 24 -5.06 -5.94 0.28
CA PHE A 24 -6.45 -6.24 -0.03
C PHE A 24 -7.28 -6.42 1.24
N CYS A 25 -8.57 -6.14 1.14
CA CYS A 25 -9.50 -6.39 2.23
C CYS A 25 -9.65 -7.92 2.44
N GLN A 26 -9.46 -8.41 3.67
CA GLN A 26 -9.61 -9.84 3.94
C GLN A 26 -11.06 -10.32 3.78
N GLY A 27 -12.04 -9.44 3.97
CA GLY A 27 -13.47 -9.76 3.86
C GLY A 27 -13.98 -9.84 2.43
N CYS A 28 -13.80 -8.78 1.64
CA CYS A 28 -14.30 -8.72 0.26
C CYS A 28 -13.25 -9.05 -0.82
N LYS A 29 -11.99 -9.27 -0.44
CA LYS A 29 -10.85 -9.55 -1.34
C LYS A 29 -10.53 -8.45 -2.36
N THR A 30 -11.18 -7.29 -2.27
CA THR A 30 -10.87 -6.12 -3.10
C THR A 30 -9.48 -5.59 -2.79
N THR A 31 -8.67 -5.37 -3.82
CA THR A 31 -7.38 -4.69 -3.72
C THR A 31 -7.60 -3.24 -3.29
N LEU A 32 -6.97 -2.83 -2.19
CA LEU A 32 -7.07 -1.50 -1.63
C LEU A 32 -5.93 -0.58 -2.10
N GLY A 33 -4.80 -1.16 -2.50
CA GLY A 33 -3.61 -0.45 -2.93
C GLY A 33 -2.35 -1.29 -2.68
N TRP A 34 -1.26 -0.67 -2.24
CA TRP A 34 0.00 -1.38 -1.93
C TRP A 34 0.77 -0.78 -0.76
N LYS A 35 1.62 -1.60 -0.15
CA LYS A 35 2.60 -1.22 0.87
C LYS A 35 3.99 -1.22 0.27
N TYR A 36 4.81 -0.23 0.63
CA TYR A 36 6.24 -0.27 0.33
C TYR A 36 6.94 -1.26 1.28
N GLU A 37 7.54 -2.32 0.73
CA GLU A 37 8.38 -3.24 1.52
C GLU A 37 9.83 -2.77 1.54
N GLN A 38 10.34 -2.32 0.39
CA GLN A 38 11.72 -1.89 0.26
C GLN A 38 11.87 -0.80 -0.80
N ALA A 39 12.67 0.22 -0.51
CA ALA A 39 13.15 1.18 -1.48
C ALA A 39 14.64 0.94 -1.75
N PHE A 40 15.05 0.96 -3.02
CA PHE A 40 16.46 0.73 -3.38
C PHE A 40 17.31 2.00 -3.24
N GLU A 41 16.68 3.17 -3.28
CA GLU A 41 17.35 4.45 -3.09
C GLU A 41 17.24 4.92 -1.63
N SER A 42 18.36 5.34 -1.03
CA SER A 42 18.43 5.83 0.35
C SER A 42 17.48 7.01 0.61
N SER A 43 17.33 7.88 -0.38
CA SER A 43 16.43 9.04 -0.36
C SER A 43 14.95 8.65 -0.26
N GLN A 44 14.59 7.41 -0.60
CA GLN A 44 13.23 6.88 -0.62
C GLN A 44 12.93 5.93 0.55
N LYS A 45 13.92 5.60 1.39
CA LYS A 45 13.75 4.68 2.54
C LYS A 45 12.65 5.10 3.51
N TYR A 46 12.37 6.40 3.62
CA TYR A 46 11.26 6.93 4.42
C TYR A 46 9.87 6.44 3.96
N LYS A 47 9.76 5.80 2.79
CA LYS A 47 8.53 5.18 2.28
C LYS A 47 8.33 3.75 2.76
N GLU A 48 9.39 3.05 3.17
CA GLU A 48 9.29 1.66 3.63
C GLU A 48 8.31 1.56 4.80
N GLY A 49 7.42 0.57 4.75
CA GLY A 49 6.33 0.40 5.72
C GLY A 49 5.11 1.29 5.47
N LYS A 50 5.16 2.28 4.58
CA LYS A 50 4.00 3.13 4.25
C LYS A 50 3.07 2.46 3.26
N PHE A 51 1.81 2.90 3.29
CA PHE A 51 0.74 2.41 2.45
C PHE A 51 0.26 3.48 1.48
N ILE A 52 -0.01 3.06 0.25
CA ILE A 52 -0.78 3.80 -0.74
C ILE A 52 -2.12 3.08 -0.85
N ILE A 53 -3.21 3.84 -0.68
CA ILE A 53 -4.58 3.33 -0.80
C ILE A 53 -5.25 4.13 -1.92
N GLU A 54 -5.97 3.43 -2.79
CA GLU A 54 -6.77 4.06 -3.82
C GLU A 54 -8.03 4.68 -3.20
N VAL A 55 -8.25 5.97 -3.47
CA VAL A 55 -9.36 6.75 -2.89
C VAL A 55 -10.73 6.20 -3.28
N SER A 56 -10.84 5.56 -4.45
CA SER A 56 -12.04 4.85 -4.93
C SER A 56 -12.53 3.77 -3.95
N HIS A 57 -11.64 3.22 -3.12
CA HIS A 57 -11.95 2.19 -2.13
C HIS A 57 -12.05 2.74 -0.70
N MET A 58 -12.05 4.07 -0.52
CA MET A 58 -12.16 4.72 0.77
C MET A 58 -13.53 5.37 0.94
N VAL A 59 -14.31 4.87 1.90
CA VAL A 59 -15.48 5.60 2.42
C VAL A 59 -15.02 6.37 3.65
N LYS A 60 -15.06 7.70 3.59
CA LYS A 60 -14.74 8.55 4.74
C LYS A 60 -16.01 8.74 5.57
N GLU A 61 -16.31 7.78 6.45
CA GLU A 61 -17.33 7.98 7.47
C GLU A 61 -16.67 8.58 8.72
N ASN A 62 -16.81 9.90 8.84
CA ASN A 62 -16.38 10.64 10.00
C ASN A 62 -17.44 10.46 11.09
N GLY A 63 -17.38 9.36 11.85
CA GLY A 63 -18.31 9.03 12.95
C GLY A 63 -18.16 9.92 14.19
N TRP A 64 -18.19 11.23 14.00
CA TRP A 64 -18.32 12.21 15.07
C TRP A 64 -19.81 12.42 15.28
N ASP A 65 -20.41 11.64 16.18
CA ASP A 65 -21.65 12.01 16.86
C ASP A 65 -21.34 13.04 17.96
#